data_AF-A0A5E4L1B9-F1
#
_entry.id   AF-A0A5E4L1B9-F1
#
_cell.length_a   1.000
_cell.length_b   1.000
_cell.length_c   1.000
_cell.angle_alpha   90.00
_cell.angle_beta   90.00
_cell.angle_gamma   90.00
#
_symmetry.space_group_name_H-M   'P 1'
#
loop_
_entity.id
_entity.type
_entity.pdbx_description
1 polymer ?
#
loop_
_entity_poly.entity_id
_entity_poly.type
_entity_poly.pdbx_seq_one_letter_code
_entity_poly.pdbx_strand_id
1 'polypeptide(L)'
;MIILSGVYLQQQTFNFSYLFWLGFVPENLSTFDYFPLIPWFGVILLGVYYGRHIIEKTANIKFQRTFSNLFTFLGKHSLIVYLIHQPALILLLIAFGFKLF
;
A
#
# COMPACT_ATOMS: atom_id res chain seq x y z
N MET A 1 -11.17 -15.37 6.19
CA MET A 1 -12.39 -14.66 6.63
C MET A 1 -12.24 -13.15 6.56
N ILE A 2 -11.31 -12.53 7.30
CA ILE A 2 -11.09 -11.06 7.31
C ILE A 2 -10.86 -10.47 5.90
N ILE A 3 -10.06 -11.15 5.07
CA ILE A 3 -9.79 -10.69 3.70
C ILE A 3 -11.06 -10.71 2.84
N LEU A 4 -11.79 -11.83 2.86
CA LEU A 4 -13.02 -12.00 2.09
C LEU A 4 -14.10 -10.98 2.50
N SER A 5 -14.26 -10.75 3.82
CA SER A 5 -15.18 -9.72 4.30
C SER A 5 -14.76 -8.32 3.88
N GLY A 6 -13.46 -8.03 3.84
CA GLY A 6 -12.97 -6.73 3.36
C GLY A 6 -13.18 -6.50 1.88
N VAL A 7 -12.93 -7.52 1.05
CA VAL A 7 -13.20 -7.46 -0.40
C VAL A 7 -14.69 -7.26 -0.65
N TYR A 8 -15.56 -7.89 0.14
CA TYR A 8 -16.99 -7.65 0.08
C TYR A 8 -17.38 -6.22 0.50
N LEU A 9 -16.83 -5.72 1.61
CA LEU A 9 -17.09 -4.36 2.09
C LEU A 9 -16.65 -3.28 1.09
N GLN A 10 -15.56 -3.49 0.36
CA GLN A 10 -15.06 -2.56 -0.65
C GLN A 10 -15.99 -2.38 -1.85
N GLN A 11 -16.96 -3.29 -2.05
CA GLN A 11 -17.97 -3.17 -3.11
C GLN A 11 -19.19 -2.35 -2.70
N GLN A 12 -19.25 -1.90 -1.44
CA GLN A 12 -20.39 -1.19 -0.87
C GLN A 12 -19.97 0.19 -0.39
N THR A 13 -20.89 1.14 -0.50
CA THR A 13 -20.73 2.49 0.03
C THR A 13 -21.72 2.74 1.16
N PHE A 14 -21.38 3.65 2.06
CA PHE A 14 -22.14 3.89 3.29
C PHE A 14 -22.46 5.38 3.48
N ASN A 15 -23.58 5.66 4.15
CA ASN A 15 -24.04 7.02 4.45
C ASN A 15 -23.36 7.65 5.68
N PHE A 16 -22.30 7.03 6.20
CA PHE A 16 -21.59 7.46 7.39
C PHE A 16 -20.09 7.41 7.20
N SER A 17 -19.37 8.34 7.85
CA SER A 17 -17.93 8.48 7.64
C SER A 17 -17.07 7.99 8.80
N TYR A 18 -17.63 7.75 10.00
CA TYR A 18 -16.85 7.45 11.20
C TYR A 18 -16.10 6.11 11.17
N LEU A 19 -16.55 5.17 10.33
CA LEU A 19 -16.00 3.82 10.21
C LEU A 19 -15.15 3.62 8.95
N PHE A 20 -14.81 4.70 8.25
CA PHE A 20 -13.99 4.61 7.03
C PHE A 20 -12.64 3.96 7.31
N TRP A 21 -11.98 4.23 8.44
CA TRP A 21 -10.70 3.60 8.78
C TRP A 21 -10.79 2.06 8.88
N LEU A 22 -11.97 1.51 9.18
CA LEU A 22 -12.18 0.07 9.29
C LEU A 22 -12.44 -0.60 7.93
N GLY A 23 -12.88 0.17 6.92
CA GLY A 23 -13.25 -0.34 5.59
C GLY A 23 -14.64 0.05 5.10
N PHE A 24 -15.42 0.81 5.88
CA PHE A 24 -16.74 1.29 5.48
C PHE A 24 -16.60 2.61 4.71
N VAL A 25 -16.43 2.51 3.40
CA VAL A 25 -16.16 3.65 2.53
C VAL A 25 -17.43 4.49 2.34
N PRO A 26 -17.43 5.80 2.65
CA PRO A 26 -18.58 6.65 2.36
C PRO A 26 -18.63 7.04 0.88
N GLU A 27 -19.82 7.31 0.36
CA GLU A 27 -20.06 7.61 -1.07
C GLU A 27 -19.25 8.82 -1.59
N ASN A 28 -18.94 9.76 -0.72
CA ASN A 28 -18.24 10.99 -1.06
C ASN A 28 -16.71 10.92 -0.90
N LEU A 29 -16.15 9.77 -0.51
CA LEU A 29 -14.70 9.65 -0.36
C LEU A 29 -14.05 9.37 -1.70
N SER A 30 -13.43 10.39 -2.28
CA SER A 30 -12.57 10.27 -3.46
C SER A 30 -11.13 10.58 -3.07
N THR A 31 -10.31 9.56 -2.88
CA THR A 31 -8.87 9.69 -2.66
C THR A 31 -8.13 8.52 -3.27
N PHE A 32 -6.96 8.78 -3.83
CA PHE A 32 -6.12 7.75 -4.44
C PHE A 32 -5.35 6.91 -3.41
N ASP A 33 -5.14 7.46 -2.22
CA ASP A 33 -4.23 6.90 -1.22
C ASP A 33 -4.98 6.37 0.02
N TYR A 34 -6.15 5.78 -0.16
CA TYR A 34 -6.93 5.20 0.94
C TYR A 34 -6.75 3.68 1.03
N PHE A 35 -6.26 3.24 2.20
CA PHE A 35 -6.03 1.84 2.53
C PHE A 35 -6.71 1.50 3.86
N PRO A 36 -7.90 0.87 3.84
CA PRO A 36 -8.63 0.55 5.06
C PRO A 36 -7.97 -0.54 5.90
N LEU A 37 -8.31 -0.62 7.19
CA LEU A 37 -7.82 -1.72 8.03
C LEU A 37 -8.27 -3.09 7.50
N ILE A 38 -9.53 -3.23 7.07
CA ILE A 38 -10.04 -4.47 6.47
C ILE A 38 -10.11 -4.24 4.94
N PRO A 39 -9.50 -5.10 4.10
CA PRO A 39 -8.95 -6.44 4.37
C PRO A 39 -7.46 -6.48 4.78
N TRP A 40 -6.74 -5.35 4.72
CA TRP A 40 -5.28 -5.32 4.77
C TRP A 40 -4.68 -5.90 6.06
N PHE A 41 -5.38 -5.78 7.19
CA PHE A 41 -5.02 -6.44 8.43
C PHE A 41 -4.96 -7.96 8.29
N GLY A 42 -5.86 -8.57 7.53
CA GLY A 42 -5.81 -9.99 7.21
C GLY A 42 -4.56 -10.37 6.42
N VAL A 43 -4.11 -9.51 5.50
CA VAL A 43 -2.85 -9.71 4.75
C VAL A 43 -1.64 -9.62 5.70
N ILE A 44 -1.65 -8.65 6.62
CA ILE A 44 -0.60 -8.53 7.65
C ILE A 44 -0.54 -9.80 8.51
N LEU A 45 -1.69 -10.30 8.97
CA LEU A 45 -1.76 -11.53 9.76
C LEU A 45 -1.22 -12.75 9.00
N LEU A 46 -1.51 -12.87 7.69
CA LEU A 46 -0.90 -13.91 6.85
C LEU A 46 0.62 -13.76 6.83
N GLY A 47 1.12 -12.53 6.67
CA GLY A 47 2.56 -12.25 6.72
C GLY A 47 3.20 -12.64 8.05
N VAL A 48 2.56 -12.33 9.18
CA VAL A 48 3.04 -12.71 10.51
C VAL A 48 3.06 -14.24 10.68
N TYR A 49 2.00 -14.92 10.23
CA TYR A 49 1.90 -16.38 10.31
C TYR A 49 3.00 -17.07 9.49
N TYR A 50 3.17 -16.68 8.22
CA TYR A 50 4.19 -17.26 7.35
C TYR A 50 5.61 -16.76 7.66
N GLY A 51 5.74 -15.60 8.29
CA GLY A 51 7.02 -14.95 8.57
C GLY A 51 7.98 -15.87 9.32
N ARG A 52 7.48 -16.64 10.30
CA ARG A 52 8.31 -17.59 11.05
C ARG A 52 8.95 -18.66 10.15
N HIS A 53 8.16 -19.24 9.26
CA HIS A 53 8.63 -20.26 8.32
C HIS A 53 9.58 -19.71 7.25
N ILE A 54 9.40 -18.45 6.85
CA ILE A 54 10.26 -17.78 5.89
C ILE A 54 11.60 -17.42 6.51
N ILE A 55 11.61 -16.92 7.75
CA ILE A 55 12.84 -16.52 8.47
C ILE A 55 13.77 -17.73 8.64
N GLU A 56 13.24 -18.90 9.02
CA GLU A 56 14.03 -20.13 9.15
C GLU A 56 14.75 -20.51 7.84
N LYS A 57 14.13 -20.27 6.69
CA LYS A 57 14.72 -20.56 5.37
C LYS A 57 15.62 -19.45 4.84
N THR A 58 15.42 -18.21 5.31
CA THR A 58 16.02 -17.00 4.73
C THR A 58 17.13 -16.41 5.61
N ALA A 59 17.33 -16.92 6.82
CA ALA A 59 18.30 -16.40 7.80
C ALA A 59 19.74 -16.27 7.25
N ASN A 60 20.13 -17.10 6.28
CA ASN A 60 21.46 -17.08 5.67
C ASN A 60 21.55 -16.24 4.38
N ILE A 61 20.46 -15.63 3.92
CA ILE A 61 20.50 -14.76 2.73
C ILE A 61 21.13 -13.43 3.12
N LYS A 62 22.41 -13.27 2.77
CA LYS A 62 23.12 -12.00 2.89
C LYS A 62 22.69 -11.07 1.76
N PHE A 63 21.92 -10.04 2.10
CA PHE A 63 21.60 -8.97 1.16
C PHE A 63 22.90 -8.29 0.71
N GLN A 64 23.06 -8.07 -0.60
CA GLN A 64 24.24 -7.39 -1.12
C GLN A 64 24.29 -5.96 -0.56
N ARG A 65 25.41 -5.63 0.09
CA ARG A 65 25.61 -4.40 0.87
C ARG A 65 25.40 -3.12 0.03
N THR A 66 25.68 -3.19 -1.27
CA THR A 66 25.49 -2.06 -2.21
C THR A 66 24.02 -1.72 -2.42
N PHE A 67 23.17 -2.71 -2.68
CA PHE A 67 21.72 -2.50 -2.81
C PHE A 67 21.12 -2.06 -1.47
N SER A 68 21.61 -2.62 -0.36
CA SER A 68 21.18 -2.26 0.99
C SER A 68 21.31 -0.75 1.26
N ASN A 69 22.41 -0.12 0.81
CA ASN A 69 22.63 1.31 1.06
C ASN A 69 21.67 2.21 0.29
N LEU A 70 21.39 1.88 -0.98
CA LEU A 70 20.44 2.64 -1.81
C LEU A 70 19.01 2.53 -1.26
N PHE A 71 18.55 1.33 -0.95
CA PHE A 71 17.23 1.12 -0.35
C PHE A 71 17.12 1.77 1.03
N THR A 72 18.19 1.74 1.84
CA THR A 72 18.23 2.44 3.13
C THR A 72 18.13 3.95 2.96
N PHE A 73 18.82 4.52 1.97
CA PHE A 73 18.75 5.95 1.67
C PHE A 73 17.35 6.37 1.20
N LEU A 74 16.74 5.61 0.29
CA LEU A 74 15.38 5.84 -0.19
C LEU A 74 14.36 5.70 0.95
N GLY A 75 14.52 4.70 1.82
CA GLY A 75 13.65 4.51 2.99
C GLY A 75 13.75 5.66 4.00
N LYS A 76 14.94 6.21 4.22
CA LYS A 76 15.15 7.39 5.08
C LYS A 76 14.51 8.66 4.54
N HIS A 77 14.43 8.81 3.22
CA HIS A 77 13.82 9.95 2.54
C HIS A 77 12.47 9.59 1.89
N SER A 78 11.77 8.60 2.45
CA SER A 78 10.56 8.03 1.86
C SER A 78 9.48 9.07 1.59
N LEU A 79 9.33 10.08 2.46
CA LEU A 79 8.39 11.18 2.25
C LEU A 79 8.73 12.03 1.02
N ILE A 80 10.00 12.37 0.83
CA ILE A 80 10.44 13.16 -0.33
C ILE A 80 10.24 12.35 -1.60
N VAL A 81 10.62 11.08 -1.58
CA VAL A 81 10.42 10.16 -2.71
C VAL A 81 8.93 10.05 -3.04
N TYR A 82 8.06 9.92 -2.04
CA TYR A 82 6.60 9.87 -2.21
C TYR A 82 6.04 11.13 -2.88
N LEU A 83 6.43 12.31 -2.37
CA LEU A 83 5.95 13.59 -2.89
C LEU A 83 6.44 13.87 -4.33
N ILE A 84 7.64 13.44 -4.68
CA ILE A 84 8.19 13.62 -6.04
C ILE A 84 7.60 12.60 -7.02
N HIS A 85 7.26 11.40 -6.55
CA HIS A 85 6.77 10.35 -7.43
C HIS A 85 5.42 10.69 -8.08
N GLN A 86 4.49 11.31 -7.34
CA GLN A 86 3.19 11.73 -7.87
C GLN A 86 3.30 12.67 -9.11
N PRO A 87 3.98 13.83 -9.04
CA PRO A 87 4.15 14.71 -10.20
C PRO A 87 5.01 14.07 -11.29
N ALA A 88 6.00 13.24 -10.94
CA ALA A 88 6.81 12.53 -11.93
C ALA A 88 5.98 11.54 -12.76
N LEU A 89 5.06 10.80 -12.13
CA LEU A 89 4.13 9.92 -12.84
C LEU A 89 3.19 10.71 -13.77
N ILE A 90 2.66 11.84 -13.30
CA ILE A 90 1.81 12.72 -14.11
C ILE A 90 2.58 13.21 -15.34
N LEU A 91 3.81 13.70 -15.16
CA LEU A 91 4.66 14.16 -16.27
C LEU A 91 4.95 13.04 -17.27
N LEU A 92 5.23 11.84 -16.77
CA LEU A 92 5.48 10.66 -17.60
C LEU A 92 4.24 10.30 -18.43
N LEU A 93 3.05 10.28 -17.83
CA LEU A 93 1.80 10.03 -18.53
C LEU A 93 1.55 11.06 -19.65
N ILE A 94 1.78 12.35 -19.39
CA ILE A 94 1.68 13.41 -20.40
C ILE A 94 2.68 13.17 -21.53
N ALA A 95 3.94 12.83 -21.21
CA ALA A 95 4.98 12.57 -22.21
C ALA A 95 4.64 11.38 -23.12
N PHE A 96 3.93 10.37 -22.60
CA PHE A 96 3.40 9.24 -23.38
C PHE A 96 2.10 9.57 -24.14
N GLY A 97 1.62 10.82 -24.10
CA GLY A 97 0.48 11.29 -24.88
C GLY A 97 -0.88 11.15 -24.18
N PHE A 98 -0.92 10.85 -22.87
CA PHE A 98 -2.17 10.93 -22.12
C PHE A 98 -2.54 12.40 -21.89
N LYS A 99 -3.73 12.79 -22.35
CA LYS A 99 -4.35 14.04 -21.93
C LYS A 99 -4.84 13.89 -20.50
N LEU A 100 -4.37 14.74 -19.60
CA LEU A 100 -5.12 15.00 -18.37
C LEU A 100 -6.32 15.86 -18.76
N PHE A 101 -7.52 15.29 -18.56
CA PHE A 101 -8.86 15.87 -18.71
C PHE A 101 -9.02 16.96 -19.79
#